data_AF-A0A356T305-F1
#
_entry.id   AF-A0A356T305-F1
#
_cell.length_a   1.000
_cell.length_b   1.000
_cell.length_c   1.000
_cell.angle_alpha   90.00
_cell.angle_beta   90.00
_cell.angle_gamma   90.00
#
_symmetry.space_group_name_H-M   'P 1'
#
loop_
_entity.id
_entity.type
_entity.pdbx_description
1 polymer ?
#
loop_
_entity_poly.entity_id
_entity_poly.type
_entity_poly.pdbx_seq_one_letter_code
_entity_poly.pdbx_strand_id
1 'polypeptide(L)'
;MTTGDDLLAALAAERREAEAHPDWREATAPFDDATLDRFTDAAMAARGPTESDAAAPIDLARRRRRWIWAGGALAAAAALALFLAQPAPRGDTLDGYTMTVEAGDREMRGDDGEGATALRPQSRFELVLRPTERRARPEVSTSLVRDGAREPWDVSVQRDEGGAVRIAGTAEALFGDRTGRWTVEVELSQGDARETFTTEIALSGP
;
A
#
# COMPACT_ATOMS: atom_id res chain seq x y z
N MET A 1 29.21 -5.98 -14.65
CA MET A 1 28.95 -5.36 -13.34
C MET A 1 29.03 -3.86 -13.55
N THR A 2 27.91 -3.23 -13.81
CA THR A 2 27.79 -1.77 -13.85
C THR A 2 27.64 -1.32 -12.39
N THR A 3 28.56 -0.47 -11.92
CA THR A 3 28.64 -0.06 -10.52
C THR A 3 27.42 0.80 -10.18
N GLY A 4 26.88 0.74 -8.97
CA GLY A 4 25.69 1.51 -8.58
C GLY A 4 25.80 3.02 -8.85
N ASP A 5 27.03 3.55 -8.85
CA ASP A 5 27.33 4.94 -9.20
C ASP A 5 27.04 5.28 -10.68
N ASP A 6 27.21 4.34 -11.61
CA ASP A 6 26.92 4.56 -13.04
C ASP A 6 25.41 4.69 -13.28
N LEU A 7 24.59 3.98 -12.49
CA LEU A 7 23.13 4.05 -12.56
C LEU A 7 22.60 5.39 -12.02
N LEU A 8 23.18 5.89 -10.92
CA LEU A 8 22.85 7.20 -10.38
C LEU A 8 23.28 8.34 -11.33
N ALA A 9 24.44 8.20 -11.97
CA ALA A 9 24.90 9.17 -12.98
C ALA A 9 23.99 9.18 -14.22
N ALA A 10 23.52 8.02 -14.68
CA ALA A 10 22.60 7.90 -15.81
C ALA A 10 21.23 8.54 -15.50
N LEU A 11 20.66 8.27 -14.32
CA LEU A 11 19.38 8.87 -13.89
C LEU A 11 19.50 10.40 -13.69
N ALA A 12 20.65 10.88 -13.19
CA ALA A 12 20.89 12.31 -13.05
C ALA A 12 21.04 13.03 -14.41
N ALA A 13 21.43 12.31 -15.47
CA ALA A 13 21.49 12.84 -16.83
C ALA A 13 20.09 12.91 -17.47
N GLU A 14 19.29 11.83 -17.38
CA GLU A 14 17.90 11.83 -17.88
C GLU A 14 17.03 12.90 -17.21
N ARG A 15 17.19 13.10 -15.89
CA ARG A 15 16.43 14.14 -15.19
C ARG A 15 16.79 15.55 -15.65
N ARG A 16 18.07 15.81 -15.95
CA ARG A 16 18.53 17.10 -16.51
C ARG A 16 18.01 17.31 -17.93
N GLU A 17 17.91 16.26 -18.73
CA GLU A 17 17.36 16.33 -20.09
C GLU A 17 15.83 16.56 -20.08
N ALA A 18 15.11 15.94 -19.14
CA ALA A 18 13.68 16.17 -18.91
C ALA A 18 13.38 17.58 -18.36
N GLU A 19 14.25 18.13 -17.51
CA GLU A 19 14.16 19.52 -17.02
C GLU A 19 14.55 20.55 -18.08
N ALA A 20 15.34 20.17 -19.09
CA ALA A 20 15.79 21.04 -20.18
C ALA A 20 14.80 21.16 -21.35
N HIS A 21 13.66 20.46 -21.32
CA HIS A 21 12.55 20.65 -22.27
C HIS A 21 11.47 21.56 -21.66
N PRO A 22 11.55 22.90 -21.82
CA PRO A 22 10.59 23.85 -21.26
C PRO A 22 9.17 23.78 -21.87
N ASP A 23 9.00 23.12 -23.02
CA ASP A 23 7.76 23.19 -23.81
C ASP A 23 6.55 22.42 -23.25
N TRP A 24 6.74 21.42 -22.38
CA TRP A 24 5.59 20.63 -21.89
C TRP A 24 4.74 21.38 -20.85
N ARG A 25 5.29 22.42 -20.23
CA ARG A 25 4.54 23.29 -19.31
C ARG A 25 3.60 24.25 -20.05
N GLU A 26 3.91 24.64 -21.28
CA GLU A 26 2.97 25.37 -22.13
C GLU A 26 1.87 24.46 -22.68
N ALA A 27 2.19 23.18 -22.97
CA ALA A 27 1.21 22.22 -23.46
C ALA A 27 0.14 21.80 -22.42
N THR A 28 0.38 22.06 -21.14
CA THR A 28 -0.58 21.78 -20.05
C THR A 28 -1.22 23.04 -19.46
N ALA A 29 -0.99 24.22 -20.06
CA ALA A 29 -1.70 25.43 -19.69
C ALA A 29 -3.21 25.21 -19.90
N PRO A 30 -4.07 25.58 -18.93
CA PRO A 30 -5.51 25.48 -19.09
C PRO A 30 -5.95 26.28 -20.33
N PHE A 31 -6.84 25.70 -21.13
CA PHE A 31 -7.40 26.40 -22.29
C PHE A 31 -8.00 27.73 -21.86
N ASP A 32 -7.63 28.81 -22.54
CA ASP A 32 -8.26 30.11 -22.33
C ASP A 32 -9.72 30.11 -22.84
N ASP A 33 -10.52 31.02 -22.29
CA ASP A 33 -11.95 31.14 -22.63
C ASP A 33 -12.14 31.36 -24.15
N ALA A 34 -11.21 32.09 -24.79
CA ALA A 34 -11.24 32.36 -26.23
C ALA A 34 -11.02 31.10 -27.09
N THR A 35 -10.28 30.10 -26.60
CA THR A 35 -10.07 28.83 -27.28
C THR A 35 -11.27 27.91 -27.11
N LEU A 36 -11.89 27.90 -25.93
CA LEU A 36 -13.15 27.20 -25.66
C LEU A 36 -14.29 27.72 -26.54
N ASP A 37 -14.40 29.04 -26.70
CA ASP A 37 -15.41 29.66 -27.56
C ASP A 37 -15.21 29.25 -29.03
N ARG A 38 -13.96 29.24 -29.53
CA ARG A 38 -13.65 28.78 -30.90
C ARG A 38 -14.01 27.31 -31.13
N PHE A 39 -13.78 26.44 -30.15
CA PHE A 39 -14.20 25.03 -30.26
C PHE A 39 -15.73 24.90 -30.27
N THR A 40 -16.42 25.71 -29.47
CA THR A 40 -17.88 25.71 -29.38
C THR A 40 -18.50 26.20 -30.69
N ASP A 41 -17.98 27.29 -31.25
CA ASP A 41 -18.43 27.81 -32.55
C ASP A 41 -18.12 26.85 -33.69
N ALA A 42 -16.94 26.21 -33.70
CA ALA A 42 -16.60 25.20 -34.69
C ALA A 42 -17.53 23.97 -34.61
N ALA A 43 -17.87 23.52 -33.39
CA ALA A 43 -18.80 22.42 -33.18
C ALA A 43 -20.24 22.77 -33.62
N MET A 44 -20.66 24.01 -33.40
CA MET A 44 -21.96 24.51 -33.84
C MET A 44 -22.02 24.71 -35.36
N ALA A 45 -20.95 25.18 -35.99
CA ALA A 45 -20.85 25.35 -37.44
C ALA A 45 -20.79 24.01 -38.18
N ALA A 46 -20.12 22.99 -37.62
CA ALA A 46 -20.09 21.63 -38.18
C ALA A 46 -21.45 20.93 -38.11
N ARG A 47 -22.31 21.37 -37.19
CA ARG A 47 -23.70 20.95 -37.07
C ARG A 47 -24.52 21.74 -38.10
N GLY A 48 -24.36 21.41 -39.38
CA GLY A 48 -25.02 22.07 -40.50
C GLY A 48 -26.56 22.20 -40.30
N PRO A 49 -27.23 23.05 -41.11
CA PRO A 49 -28.65 23.30 -41.00
C PRO A 49 -29.38 21.96 -41.04
N THR A 50 -29.93 21.57 -39.90
CA THR A 50 -30.68 20.33 -39.80
C THR A 50 -31.99 20.61 -40.51
N GLU A 51 -32.07 20.12 -41.75
CA GLU A 51 -33.27 20.13 -42.57
C GLU A 51 -34.38 19.50 -41.72
N SER A 52 -35.21 20.38 -41.17
CA SER A 52 -36.29 20.05 -40.25
C SER A 52 -37.42 19.45 -41.07
N ASP A 53 -37.19 18.24 -41.54
CA ASP A 53 -38.21 17.40 -42.13
C ASP A 53 -39.29 17.16 -41.05
N ALA A 54 -40.55 17.35 -41.42
CA ALA A 54 -41.68 17.44 -40.51
C ALA A 54 -41.93 16.12 -39.78
N ALA A 55 -41.17 15.90 -38.71
CA ALA A 55 -41.27 14.73 -37.87
C ALA A 55 -42.53 14.83 -37.01
N ALA A 56 -43.36 13.80 -37.07
CA ALA A 56 -44.51 13.56 -36.22
C ALA A 56 -44.20 13.92 -34.75
N PRO A 57 -45.17 14.45 -33.97
CA PRO A 57 -44.96 14.92 -32.62
C PRO A 57 -44.33 13.82 -31.76
N ILE A 58 -43.03 13.96 -31.51
CA ILE A 58 -42.28 13.04 -30.69
C ILE A 58 -42.75 13.28 -29.25
N ASP A 59 -43.30 12.25 -28.60
CA ASP A 59 -43.66 12.28 -27.18
C ASP A 59 -42.39 12.47 -26.33
N LEU A 60 -42.06 13.74 -26.08
CA LEU A 60 -40.87 14.16 -25.33
C LEU A 60 -40.88 13.67 -23.88
N ALA A 61 -42.07 13.36 -23.32
CA ALA A 61 -42.21 12.90 -21.95
C ALA A 61 -41.67 11.46 -21.79
N ARG A 62 -41.98 10.55 -22.73
CA ARG A 62 -41.40 9.20 -22.75
C ARG A 62 -39.90 9.19 -23.04
N ARG A 63 -39.43 10.10 -23.90
CA ARG A 63 -38.00 10.19 -24.26
C ARG A 63 -37.16 10.70 -23.08
N ARG A 64 -37.59 11.75 -22.36
CA ARG A 64 -36.89 12.24 -21.15
C ARG A 64 -36.74 11.17 -20.07
N ARG A 65 -37.78 10.35 -19.84
CA ARG A 65 -37.70 9.29 -18.83
C ARG A 65 -36.62 8.26 -19.17
N ARG A 66 -36.48 7.85 -20.43
CA ARG A 66 -35.42 6.92 -20.87
C ARG A 66 -34.01 7.49 -20.71
N TRP A 67 -33.83 8.80 -20.93
CA TRP A 67 -32.53 9.45 -20.76
C TRP A 67 -32.13 9.60 -19.29
N ILE A 68 -33.08 9.80 -18.37
CA ILE A 68 -32.79 9.84 -16.92
C ILE A 68 -32.29 8.47 -16.42
N TRP A 69 -32.87 7.37 -16.89
CA TRP A 69 -32.41 6.02 -16.54
C TRP A 69 -31.04 5.70 -17.15
N ALA A 70 -30.78 6.12 -18.39
CA ALA A 70 -29.48 5.94 -19.03
C ALA A 70 -28.37 6.77 -18.36
N GLY A 71 -28.67 8.01 -17.95
CA GLY A 71 -27.71 8.87 -17.23
C GLY A 71 -27.40 8.39 -15.82
N GLY A 72 -28.38 7.84 -15.11
CA GLY A 72 -28.19 7.31 -13.75
C GLY A 72 -27.20 6.15 -13.68
N ALA A 73 -27.25 5.22 -14.64
CA ALA A 73 -26.33 4.09 -14.70
C ALA A 73 -24.88 4.55 -14.95
N LEU A 74 -24.69 5.53 -15.83
CA LEU A 74 -23.36 6.08 -16.13
C LEU A 74 -22.78 6.83 -14.92
N ALA A 75 -23.58 7.64 -14.24
CA ALA A 75 -23.16 8.36 -13.03
C ALA A 75 -22.79 7.40 -11.88
N ALA A 76 -23.56 6.31 -11.69
CA ALA A 76 -23.25 5.29 -10.69
C ALA A 76 -21.95 4.54 -11.03
N ALA A 77 -21.74 4.17 -12.29
CA ALA A 77 -20.49 3.53 -12.73
C ALA A 77 -19.28 4.46 -12.56
N ALA A 78 -19.41 5.75 -12.87
CA ALA A 78 -18.36 6.74 -12.66
C ALA A 78 -18.04 6.96 -11.17
N ALA A 79 -19.07 7.03 -10.31
CA ALA A 79 -18.89 7.14 -8.86
C ALA A 79 -18.20 5.89 -8.27
N LEU A 80 -18.58 4.70 -8.73
CA LEU A 80 -17.92 3.46 -8.35
C LEU A 80 -16.47 3.40 -8.85
N ALA A 81 -16.22 3.83 -10.08
CA ALA A 81 -14.87 3.93 -10.62
C ALA A 81 -14.00 4.92 -9.83
N LEU A 82 -14.55 6.08 -9.45
CA LEU A 82 -13.88 7.05 -8.56
C LEU A 82 -13.62 6.49 -7.17
N PHE A 83 -14.58 5.75 -6.60
CA PHE A 83 -14.42 5.10 -5.30
C PHE A 83 -13.34 4.01 -5.33
N LEU A 84 -13.27 3.23 -6.41
CA LEU A 84 -12.23 2.21 -6.60
C LEU A 84 -10.87 2.79 -7.02
N ALA A 85 -10.86 3.95 -7.67
CA ALA A 85 -9.65 4.67 -8.07
C ALA A 85 -9.12 5.61 -6.99
N GLN A 86 -9.84 5.81 -5.88
CA GLN A 86 -9.30 6.51 -4.74
C GLN A 86 -8.08 5.72 -4.25
N PRO A 87 -6.87 6.30 -4.31
CA PRO A 87 -5.71 5.64 -3.74
C PRO A 87 -6.05 5.35 -2.29
N ALA A 88 -5.88 4.10 -1.86
CA ALA A 88 -6.01 3.74 -0.46
C ALA A 88 -5.26 4.82 0.34
N PRO A 89 -5.91 5.46 1.34
CA PRO A 89 -5.24 6.48 2.13
C PRO A 89 -3.91 5.86 2.55
N ARG A 90 -2.82 6.47 2.10
CA ARG A 90 -1.49 6.11 2.56
C ARG A 90 -1.54 6.51 4.03
N GLY A 91 -2.00 5.59 4.87
CA GLY A 91 -2.03 5.78 6.30
C GLY A 91 -0.63 6.21 6.67
N ASP A 92 -0.51 7.25 7.49
CA ASP A 92 0.77 7.68 8.01
C ASP A 92 1.47 6.41 8.49
N THR A 93 2.57 6.05 7.83
CA THR A 93 3.32 4.87 8.23
C THR A 93 3.80 5.12 9.64
N LEU A 94 3.82 4.08 10.47
CA LEU A 94 4.28 4.18 11.86
C LEU A 94 5.81 4.37 11.93
N ASP A 95 6.40 5.01 10.91
CA ASP A 95 7.83 5.21 10.66
C ASP A 95 8.57 5.48 11.95
N GLY A 96 9.69 4.77 12.11
CA GLY A 96 10.56 4.92 13.26
C GLY A 96 10.34 3.85 14.32
N TYR A 97 9.95 2.63 13.96
CA TYR A 97 10.20 1.46 14.78
C TYR A 97 11.37 0.66 14.21
N THR A 98 12.24 0.17 15.09
CA THR A 98 13.31 -0.77 14.74
C THR A 98 12.95 -2.13 15.32
N MET A 99 13.03 -3.17 14.48
CA MET A 99 12.87 -4.56 14.92
C MET A 99 14.22 -5.20 15.20
N THR A 100 14.32 -5.88 16.34
CA THR A 100 15.44 -6.75 16.70
C THR A 100 14.89 -8.13 17.02
N VAL A 101 15.51 -9.16 16.47
CA VAL A 101 15.14 -10.56 16.69
C VAL A 101 16.34 -11.31 17.23
N GLU A 102 16.22 -11.81 18.44
CA GLU A 102 17.20 -12.68 19.10
C GLU A 102 16.61 -14.08 19.16
N ALA A 103 17.27 -15.04 18.52
CA ALA A 103 16.71 -16.37 18.33
C ALA A 103 17.80 -17.45 18.28
N GLY A 104 17.62 -18.48 19.11
CA GLY A 104 18.53 -19.62 19.21
C GLY A 104 19.91 -19.30 19.79
N ASP A 105 20.88 -20.19 19.58
CA ASP A 105 22.27 -20.03 20.02
C ASP A 105 23.10 -19.13 19.07
N ARG A 106 22.44 -18.35 18.22
CA ARG A 106 23.07 -17.62 17.10
C ARG A 106 24.00 -16.51 17.59
N GLU A 107 23.79 -16.00 18.80
CA GLU A 107 24.66 -14.99 19.43
C GLU A 107 26.13 -15.44 19.52
N MET A 108 26.42 -16.74 19.44
CA MET A 108 27.79 -17.30 19.43
C MET A 108 28.42 -17.48 18.04
N ARG A 109 27.69 -17.34 16.93
CA ARG A 109 28.25 -17.46 15.57
C ARG A 109 27.95 -16.18 14.82
N GLY A 110 28.93 -15.28 14.74
CA GLY A 110 28.83 -13.96 14.09
C GLY A 110 28.67 -14.01 12.57
N ASP A 111 27.67 -14.72 12.08
CA ASP A 111 27.30 -14.80 10.68
C ASP A 111 25.82 -14.40 10.53
N ASP A 112 25.61 -13.15 10.10
CA ASP A 112 24.31 -12.55 9.79
C ASP A 112 23.76 -13.05 8.44
N GLY A 113 23.89 -14.34 8.16
CA GLY A 113 23.41 -14.93 6.91
C GLY A 113 21.90 -14.75 6.75
N GLU A 114 21.46 -14.38 5.56
CA GLU A 114 20.07 -14.09 5.12
C GLU A 114 19.08 -15.30 5.20
N GLY A 115 19.34 -16.28 6.06
CA GLY A 115 18.51 -17.47 6.22
C GLY A 115 17.58 -17.41 7.45
N ALA A 116 16.39 -17.98 7.31
CA ALA A 116 15.43 -18.18 8.39
C ALA A 116 16.10 -18.72 9.66
N THR A 117 15.67 -18.20 10.80
CA THR A 117 16.29 -18.59 12.08
C THR A 117 15.79 -19.94 12.56
N ALA A 118 16.69 -20.91 12.61
CA ALA A 118 16.39 -22.24 13.12
C ALA A 118 16.19 -22.23 14.63
N LEU A 119 15.03 -22.69 15.08
CA LEU A 119 14.63 -22.79 16.48
C LEU A 119 14.37 -24.25 16.84
N ARG A 120 14.97 -24.70 17.95
CA ARG A 120 14.62 -25.96 18.62
C ARG A 120 13.55 -25.67 19.69
N PRO A 121 12.79 -26.65 20.18
CA PRO A 121 11.75 -26.44 21.20
C PRO A 121 12.22 -25.61 22.42
N GLN A 122 13.42 -25.90 22.92
CA GLN A 122 14.02 -25.19 24.06
C GLN A 122 14.77 -23.90 23.71
N SER A 123 14.91 -23.58 22.42
CA SER A 123 15.57 -22.35 22.00
C SER A 123 14.78 -21.14 22.49
N ARG A 124 15.50 -20.16 23.02
CA ARG A 124 14.92 -18.86 23.35
C ARG A 124 14.66 -18.08 22.05
N PHE A 125 13.50 -17.42 22.02
CA PHE A 125 13.11 -16.47 20.99
C PHE A 125 12.67 -15.18 21.66
N GLU A 126 13.17 -14.06 21.17
CA GLU A 126 12.88 -12.72 21.64
C GLU A 126 12.79 -11.77 20.45
N LEU A 127 11.61 -11.17 20.26
CA LEU A 127 11.35 -10.15 19.27
C LEU A 127 11.05 -8.84 19.99
N VAL A 128 11.79 -7.80 19.65
CA VAL A 128 11.65 -6.46 20.23
C VAL A 128 11.41 -5.45 19.10
N LEU A 129 10.32 -4.71 19.20
CA LEU A 129 10.05 -3.53 18.38
C LEU A 129 10.25 -2.31 19.27
N ARG A 130 11.24 -1.47 18.92
CA ARG A 130 11.55 -0.26 19.68
C ARG A 130 11.30 0.98 18.83
N PRO A 131 10.53 1.96 19.31
CA PRO A 131 10.39 3.20 18.57
C PRO A 131 11.65 4.07 18.73
N THR A 132 12.03 4.78 17.68
CA THR A 132 13.14 5.73 17.62
C THR A 132 12.90 6.91 18.57
N GLU A 133 11.63 7.31 18.72
CA GLU A 133 11.18 8.34 19.64
C GLU A 133 10.10 7.78 20.56
N ARG A 134 9.92 8.34 21.76
CA ARG A 134 8.88 7.87 22.68
C ARG A 134 7.49 8.05 22.05
N ARG A 135 6.70 6.97 21.97
CA ARG A 135 5.35 7.00 21.41
C ARG A 135 4.31 6.48 22.39
N ALA A 136 3.04 6.84 22.14
CA ALA A 136 1.94 6.23 22.86
C ALA A 136 1.89 4.73 22.60
N ARG A 137 1.25 3.99 23.51
CA ARG A 137 1.21 2.52 23.48
C ARG A 137 0.48 2.04 22.21
N PRO A 138 1.16 1.40 21.25
CA PRO A 138 0.49 0.92 20.04
C PRO A 138 -0.41 -0.27 20.36
N GLU A 139 -1.47 -0.40 19.57
CA GLU A 139 -2.18 -1.67 19.43
C GLU A 139 -1.28 -2.65 18.67
N VAL A 140 -1.34 -3.94 19.03
CA VAL A 140 -0.46 -4.96 18.45
C VAL A 140 -1.31 -6.14 18.04
N SER A 141 -1.18 -6.54 16.79
CA SER A 141 -1.74 -7.77 16.24
C SER A 141 -0.60 -8.69 15.80
N THR A 142 -0.73 -9.98 16.09
CA THR A 142 0.28 -10.99 15.82
C THR A 142 -0.31 -12.13 15.01
N SER A 143 0.42 -12.55 13.99
CA SER A 143 0.01 -13.66 13.13
C SER A 143 1.20 -14.48 12.67
N LEU A 144 0.97 -15.77 12.43
CA LEU A 144 1.92 -16.62 11.74
C LEU A 144 1.46 -16.81 10.30
N VAL A 145 2.40 -16.77 9.36
CA VAL A 145 2.14 -16.99 7.95
C VAL A 145 2.94 -18.19 7.46
N ARG A 146 2.27 -19.09 6.74
CA ARG A 146 2.89 -20.23 6.07
C ARG A 146 2.15 -20.54 4.79
N ASP A 147 2.90 -20.73 3.70
CA ASP A 147 2.34 -21.06 2.38
C ASP A 147 1.24 -20.07 1.93
N GLY A 148 1.38 -18.79 2.33
CA GLY A 148 0.41 -17.71 2.06
C GLY A 148 -0.83 -17.71 2.97
N ALA A 149 -1.02 -18.74 3.80
CA ALA A 149 -2.08 -18.77 4.79
C ALA A 149 -1.65 -18.03 6.06
N ARG A 150 -2.53 -17.16 6.57
CA ARG A 150 -2.32 -16.36 7.78
C ARG A 150 -3.18 -16.90 8.91
N GLU A 151 -2.55 -17.21 10.05
CA GLU A 151 -3.23 -17.66 11.26
C GLU A 151 -3.01 -16.68 12.43
N PRO A 152 -4.02 -16.42 13.28
CA PRO A 152 -3.83 -15.66 14.51
C PRO A 152 -2.80 -16.32 15.42
N TRP A 153 -1.89 -15.52 15.96
CA TRP A 153 -0.85 -15.98 16.87
C TRP A 153 -1.11 -15.45 18.29
N ASP A 154 -1.72 -16.28 19.13
CA ASP A 154 -2.06 -15.91 20.51
C ASP A 154 -0.83 -16.03 21.43
N VAL A 155 -0.12 -14.92 21.61
CA VAL A 155 1.07 -14.83 22.46
C VAL A 155 0.99 -13.65 23.43
N SER A 156 1.69 -13.80 24.56
CA SER A 156 1.81 -12.70 25.52
C SER A 156 2.70 -11.60 24.97
N VAL A 157 2.08 -10.46 24.66
CA VAL A 157 2.77 -9.25 24.18
C VAL A 157 3.02 -8.29 25.35
N GLN A 158 4.29 -8.10 25.71
CA GLN A 158 4.70 -7.10 26.69
C GLN A 158 4.83 -5.75 26.00
N ARG A 159 4.32 -4.69 26.62
CA ARG A 159 4.38 -3.31 26.11
C ARG A 159 4.85 -2.41 27.24
N ASP A 160 5.83 -1.55 26.98
CA ASP A 160 6.31 -0.58 27.97
C ASP A 160 5.61 0.79 27.81
N GLU A 161 5.94 1.72 28.72
CA GLU A 161 5.44 3.11 28.67
C GLU A 161 6.18 3.98 27.63
N GLY A 162 7.22 3.44 26.99
CA GLY A 162 7.98 4.06 25.92
C GLY A 162 7.40 3.79 24.52
N GLY A 163 6.47 2.83 24.42
CA GLY A 163 5.91 2.33 23.17
C GLY A 163 6.64 1.08 22.64
N ALA A 164 7.67 0.58 23.33
CA ALA A 164 8.34 -0.64 22.91
C ALA A 164 7.45 -1.86 23.13
N VAL A 165 7.55 -2.81 22.21
CA VAL A 165 6.80 -4.07 22.20
C VAL A 165 7.79 -5.22 22.27
N ARG A 166 7.51 -6.20 23.13
CA ARG A 166 8.37 -7.37 23.32
C ARG A 166 7.54 -8.65 23.34
N ILE A 167 7.98 -9.64 22.57
CA ILE A 167 7.47 -11.01 22.59
C ILE A 167 8.67 -11.89 22.93
N ALA A 168 8.60 -12.64 24.02
CA ALA A 168 9.73 -13.45 24.48
C ALA A 168 9.25 -14.77 25.11
N GLY A 169 9.99 -15.85 24.85
CA GLY A 169 9.69 -17.18 25.37
C GLY A 169 10.59 -18.26 24.78
N THR A 170 10.33 -19.51 25.12
CA THR A 170 10.90 -20.65 24.39
C THR A 170 10.10 -20.88 23.11
N ALA A 171 10.72 -21.50 22.10
CA ALA A 171 10.02 -21.82 20.85
C ALA A 171 8.79 -22.71 21.10
N GLU A 172 8.91 -23.70 22.00
CA GLU A 172 7.79 -24.55 22.41
C GLU A 172 6.63 -23.75 23.03
N ALA A 173 6.92 -22.80 23.92
CA ALA A 173 5.88 -22.00 24.57
C ALA A 173 5.19 -21.04 23.59
N LEU A 174 5.92 -20.54 22.59
CA LEU A 174 5.41 -19.55 21.64
C LEU A 174 4.74 -20.18 20.41
N PHE A 175 5.25 -21.32 19.93
CA PHE A 175 4.83 -21.93 18.67
C PHE A 175 4.15 -23.31 18.87
N GLY A 176 4.20 -23.89 20.07
CA GLY A 176 3.66 -25.22 20.35
C GLY A 176 4.35 -26.32 19.54
N ASP A 177 3.58 -27.28 19.05
CA ASP A 177 4.08 -28.42 18.25
C ASP A 177 4.30 -28.09 16.75
N ARG A 178 4.31 -26.80 16.38
CA ARG A 178 4.48 -26.39 14.98
C ARG A 178 5.89 -26.71 14.49
N THR A 179 5.98 -27.10 13.22
CA THR A 179 7.25 -27.41 12.54
C THR A 179 7.33 -26.76 11.17
N GLY A 180 8.54 -26.66 10.61
CA GLY A 180 8.79 -26.12 9.27
C GLY A 180 9.07 -24.61 9.27
N ARG A 181 9.01 -23.99 8.08
CA ARG A 181 9.25 -22.55 7.90
C ARG A 181 7.96 -21.78 8.15
N TRP A 182 8.07 -20.71 8.94
CA TRP A 182 6.99 -19.79 9.26
C TRP A 182 7.51 -18.36 9.18
N THR A 183 6.63 -17.44 8.78
CA THR A 183 6.87 -16.00 8.90
C THR A 183 6.07 -15.49 10.09
N VAL A 184 6.77 -14.91 11.06
CA VAL A 184 6.14 -14.16 12.14
C VAL A 184 5.83 -12.78 11.60
N GLU A 185 4.58 -12.37 11.69
CA GLU A 185 4.13 -11.03 11.32
C GLU A 185 3.55 -10.32 12.55
N VAL A 186 4.10 -9.14 12.85
CA VAL A 186 3.64 -8.27 13.92
C VAL A 186 3.19 -6.95 13.30
N GLU A 187 1.91 -6.63 13.45
CA GLU A 187 1.35 -5.36 13.01
C GLU A 187 1.19 -4.43 14.23
N LEU A 188 1.74 -3.23 14.11
CA LEU A 188 1.52 -2.13 15.04
C LEU A 188 0.47 -1.19 14.44
N SER A 189 -0.52 -0.80 15.24
CA SER A 189 -1.50 0.21 14.86
C SER A 189 -1.64 1.31 15.90
N GLN A 190 -1.77 2.55 15.44
CA GLN A 190 -2.01 3.73 16.28
C GLN A 190 -2.91 4.72 15.54
N GLY A 191 -4.21 4.72 15.86
CA GLY A 191 -5.20 5.46 15.06
C GLY A 191 -5.31 4.85 13.66
N ASP A 192 -5.13 5.67 12.63
CA ASP A 192 -5.16 5.22 11.23
C ASP A 192 -3.78 4.75 10.72
N ALA A 193 -2.72 5.00 11.48
CA ALA A 193 -1.37 4.57 11.16
C ALA A 193 -1.20 3.06 11.42
N ARG A 194 -0.57 2.35 10.48
CA ARG A 194 -0.22 0.92 10.60
C ARG A 194 1.17 0.65 10.05
N GLU A 195 1.89 -0.27 10.68
CA GLU A 195 3.17 -0.76 10.19
C GLU A 195 3.32 -2.25 10.51
N THR A 196 3.86 -3.00 9.55
CA THR A 196 3.96 -4.46 9.61
C THR A 196 5.43 -4.88 9.61
N PHE A 197 5.80 -5.68 10.59
CA PHE A 197 7.13 -6.24 10.75
C PHE A 197 7.09 -7.75 10.51
N THR A 198 8.04 -8.27 9.73
CA THR A 198 8.09 -9.69 9.40
C THR A 198 9.47 -10.28 9.65
N THR A 199 9.50 -11.49 10.20
CA THR A 199 10.75 -12.27 10.33
C THR A 199 10.50 -13.74 10.03
N GLU A 200 11.42 -14.38 9.31
CA GLU A 200 11.34 -15.80 9.00
C GLU A 200 12.02 -16.66 10.05
N ILE A 201 11.31 -17.70 10.50
CA ILE A 201 11.80 -18.71 11.43
C ILE A 201 11.64 -20.12 10.83
N ALA A 202 12.51 -21.03 11.26
CA ALA A 202 12.44 -22.45 10.92
C ALA A 202 12.34 -23.27 12.21
N LEU A 203 11.16 -23.85 12.45
CA LEU A 203 10.87 -24.65 13.64
C LEU A 203 11.27 -26.11 13.39
N SER A 204 12.15 -26.63 14.25
CA SER A 204 12.54 -28.04 14.23
C SER A 204 11.52 -28.90 14.98
N GLY A 205 11.25 -30.11 14.49
CA GLY A 205 10.48 -31.10 15.23
C GLY A 205 11.18 -31.55 16.52
N PRO A 206 10.44 -32.19 17.44
CA PRO A 206 11.01 -32.78 18.66
C PRO A 206 12.05 -33.88 18.36
#